data_AF-Q9X9A0-F1
#
_entry.id   AF-Q9X9A0-F1
#
_cell.length_a   1.000
_cell.length_b   1.000
_cell.length_c   1.000
_cell.angle_alpha   90.00
_cell.angle_beta   90.00
_cell.angle_gamma   90.00
#
_symmetry.space_group_name_H-M   'P 1'
#
loop_
_entity.id
_entity.type
_entity.pdbx_description
1 polymer ?
#
loop_
_entity_poly.entity_id
_entity_poly.type
_entity_poly.pdbx_seq_one_letter_code
_entity_poly.pdbx_strand_id
1 'polypeptide(L)'
;MMKEQNTIEIDVFQLFKTLWKRKLMILLVALVTGAGAFAYSTFIVKPEYTSTTRIYVVNRNQGDKSGLTNQDLQAGSYLVKDYREIILSQDALEKVATNLKLDMPAKTLASKVQVTVPTDTRIVSISVKDKQPEEASRIANSLREVAVEKIVAVTRVSDVTTLEEARPATTPSSPNVRRNSLFGFLGGAVVTVIAVLLIELLDTRVKRPEDVEDVLQIPLLGLVPDLDKMK
;
A
#
# COMPACT_ATOMS: atom_id res chain seq x y z
N MET A 1 48.63 29.74 -12.84
CA MET A 1 47.57 30.23 -11.95
C MET A 1 46.34 29.40 -12.20
N MET A 2 45.80 28.80 -11.14
CA MET A 2 44.77 27.77 -11.16
C MET A 2 43.43 28.35 -11.64
N LYS A 3 42.75 27.62 -12.54
CA LYS A 3 41.35 27.86 -12.91
C LYS A 3 40.48 27.67 -11.66
N GLU A 4 39.90 28.75 -11.15
CA GLU A 4 38.79 28.65 -10.21
C GLU A 4 37.67 27.88 -10.90
N GLN A 5 37.32 26.75 -10.30
CA GLN A 5 36.15 25.99 -10.70
C GLN A 5 34.93 26.83 -10.33
N ASN A 6 34.14 27.24 -11.34
CA ASN A 6 32.79 27.77 -11.14
C ASN A 6 32.01 26.78 -10.28
N THR A 7 31.97 27.04 -8.98
CA THR A 7 31.14 26.30 -8.05
C THR A 7 29.78 26.96 -8.09
N ILE A 8 28.80 26.26 -8.64
CA ILE A 8 27.40 26.66 -8.51
C ILE A 8 27.09 26.54 -7.02
N GLU A 9 27.23 27.63 -6.27
CA GLU A 9 26.82 27.67 -4.87
C GLU A 9 25.30 27.60 -4.83
N ILE A 10 24.79 26.40 -4.54
CA ILE A 10 23.35 26.19 -4.35
C ILE A 10 22.98 26.80 -2.99
N ASP A 11 22.51 28.04 -3.00
CA ASP A 11 22.01 28.70 -1.81
C ASP A 11 20.64 28.09 -1.41
N VAL A 12 20.67 27.24 -0.39
CA VAL A 12 19.49 26.56 0.17
C VAL A 12 18.42 27.58 0.60
N PHE A 13 18.82 28.76 1.07
CA PHE A 13 17.90 29.80 1.51
C PHE A 13 17.13 30.41 0.33
N GLN A 14 17.79 30.57 -0.82
CA GLN A 14 17.14 31.02 -2.06
C GLN A 14 16.12 30.01 -2.57
N LEU A 15 16.47 28.72 -2.59
CA LEU A 15 15.53 27.66 -2.98
C LEU A 15 14.28 27.66 -2.10
N PHE A 16 14.45 27.81 -0.78
CA PHE A 16 13.33 27.90 0.14
C PHE A 16 12.46 29.14 -0.11
N LYS A 17 13.08 30.30 -0.35
CA LYS A 17 12.38 31.54 -0.68
C LYS A 17 11.56 31.41 -1.96
N THR A 18 12.10 30.72 -2.98
CA THR A 18 11.40 30.43 -4.23
C THR A 18 10.16 29.56 -4.01
N LEU A 19 10.27 28.51 -3.19
CA LEU A 19 9.12 27.68 -2.80
C LEU A 19 8.06 28.49 -2.04
N TRP A 20 8.48 29.35 -1.10
CA TRP A 20 7.55 30.17 -0.32
C TRP A 20 6.78 31.19 -1.17
N LYS A 21 7.42 31.76 -2.20
CA LYS A 21 6.77 32.65 -3.19
C LYS A 21 5.72 31.92 -4.03
N ARG A 22 5.94 30.63 -4.32
CA ARG A 22 5.05 29.80 -5.17
C ARG A 22 4.14 28.86 -4.38
N LYS A 23 4.00 29.03 -3.06
CA LYS A 23 3.19 28.15 -2.20
C LYS A 23 1.73 28.00 -2.63
N LEU A 24 1.14 29.06 -3.20
CA LEU A 24 -0.24 29.02 -3.71
C LEU A 24 -0.35 28.14 -4.96
N MET A 25 0.64 28.19 -5.86
CA MET A 25 0.70 27.33 -7.04
C MET A 25 0.87 25.86 -6.62
N ILE A 26 1.79 25.60 -5.67
CA ILE A 26 2.01 24.25 -5.12
C ILE A 26 0.73 23.71 -4.48
N LEU A 27 0.04 24.53 -3.68
CA LEU A 27 -1.20 24.15 -3.02
C LEU A 27 -2.33 23.90 -4.03
N LEU A 28 -2.46 24.73 -5.07
CA LEU A 28 -3.48 24.56 -6.10
C LEU A 28 -3.26 23.27 -6.88
N VAL A 29 -2.04 22.99 -7.34
CA VAL A 29 -1.74 21.74 -8.05
C VAL A 29 -1.98 20.52 -7.15
N ALA A 30 -1.54 20.57 -5.90
CA ALA A 30 -1.81 19.51 -4.93
C ALA A 30 -3.32 19.27 -4.71
N LEU A 31 -4.12 20.34 -4.65
CA LEU A 31 -5.56 20.25 -4.54
C LEU A 31 -6.18 19.60 -5.79
N VAL A 32 -5.74 19.99 -6.98
CA VAL A 32 -6.24 19.43 -8.25
C VAL A 32 -5.89 17.96 -8.39
N THR A 33 -4.66 17.55 -8.08
CA THR A 33 -4.27 16.13 -8.12
C THR A 33 -4.96 15.31 -7.04
N GLY A 34 -5.16 15.88 -5.84
CA GLY A 34 -5.94 15.26 -4.77
C GLY A 34 -7.41 15.06 -5.14
N ALA A 35 -8.04 16.07 -5.74
CA ALA A 35 -9.42 16.00 -6.24
C ALA A 35 -9.56 15.03 -7.42
N GLY A 36 -8.58 15.00 -8.33
CA GLY A 36 -8.52 14.02 -9.41
C GLY A 36 -8.41 12.59 -8.89
N ALA A 37 -7.55 12.35 -7.89
CA ALA A 37 -7.41 11.05 -7.24
C ALA A 37 -8.69 10.65 -6.48
N PHE A 38 -9.37 11.61 -5.84
CA PHE A 38 -10.67 11.40 -5.22
C PHE A 38 -11.70 10.94 -6.26
N ALA A 39 -11.88 11.71 -7.33
CA ALA A 39 -12.85 11.42 -8.39
C ALA A 39 -12.55 10.07 -9.07
N TYR A 40 -11.28 9.79 -9.35
CA TYR A 40 -10.85 8.49 -9.89
C TYR A 40 -11.22 7.34 -8.93
N SER A 41 -10.95 7.51 -7.64
CA SER A 41 -11.22 6.50 -6.63
C SER A 41 -12.72 6.30 -6.35
N THR A 42 -13.57 7.30 -6.53
CA THR A 42 -15.01 7.18 -6.23
C THR A 42 -15.84 6.80 -7.44
N PHE A 43 -15.49 7.29 -8.63
CA PHE A 43 -16.33 7.14 -9.83
C PHE A 43 -15.82 6.09 -10.82
N ILE A 44 -14.53 5.79 -10.85
CA ILE A 44 -13.94 4.90 -11.86
C ILE A 44 -13.65 3.51 -11.30
N VAL A 45 -13.06 3.44 -10.11
CA VAL A 45 -12.67 2.16 -9.49
C VAL A 45 -13.89 1.51 -8.84
N LYS A 46 -14.23 0.28 -9.27
CA LYS A 46 -15.34 -0.49 -8.69
C LYS A 46 -15.03 -0.90 -7.24
N PRO A 47 -16.01 -0.81 -6.33
CA PRO A 47 -15.82 -1.23 -4.95
C PRO A 47 -15.57 -2.74 -4.86
N GLU A 48 -14.69 -3.12 -3.96
CA GLU A 48 -14.35 -4.51 -3.66
C GLU A 48 -14.57 -4.78 -2.17
N TYR A 49 -15.24 -5.88 -1.87
CA TYR A 49 -15.64 -6.30 -0.53
C TYR A 49 -14.75 -7.46 -0.10
N THR A 50 -14.28 -7.41 1.15
CA THR A 50 -13.47 -8.49 1.73
C THR A 50 -14.25 -9.14 2.85
N SER A 51 -14.51 -10.44 2.73
CA SER A 51 -15.11 -11.24 3.80
C SER A 51 -14.06 -12.17 4.39
N THR A 52 -14.00 -12.27 5.72
CA THR A 52 -12.96 -13.01 6.44
C THR A 52 -13.57 -14.08 7.34
N THR A 53 -13.02 -15.29 7.30
CA THR A 53 -13.29 -16.37 8.25
C THR A 53 -12.01 -16.72 9.00
N ARG A 54 -12.15 -17.24 10.22
CA ARG A 54 -11.02 -17.57 11.09
C ARG A 54 -11.12 -19.01 11.58
N ILE A 55 -10.01 -19.73 11.50
CA ILE A 55 -9.86 -21.07 12.08
C ILE A 55 -8.77 -21.04 13.15
N TYR A 56 -8.99 -21.81 14.21
CA TYR A 56 -8.01 -22.07 15.26
C TYR A 56 -7.51 -23.50 15.12
N VAL A 57 -6.18 -23.67 15.06
CA VAL A 57 -5.59 -24.99 14.88
C VAL A 57 -4.86 -25.44 16.13
N VAL A 58 -5.17 -26.65 16.58
CA VAL A 58 -4.48 -27.32 17.68
C VAL A 58 -3.86 -28.60 17.16
N ASN A 59 -2.54 -28.71 17.28
CA ASN A 59 -1.88 -30.00 17.07
C ASN A 59 -2.07 -30.87 18.31
N ARG A 60 -3.00 -31.82 18.25
CA ARG A 60 -3.21 -32.81 19.31
C ARG A 60 -2.86 -34.20 18.79
N ASN A 61 -1.81 -34.80 19.35
CA ASN A 61 -1.45 -36.19 19.10
C ASN A 61 -2.52 -37.11 19.73
N GLN A 62 -3.18 -37.92 18.89
CA GLN A 62 -4.28 -38.83 19.25
C GLN A 62 -3.86 -40.02 20.15
N GLY A 63 -2.59 -40.12 20.53
CA GLY A 63 -2.02 -41.32 21.15
C GLY A 63 -1.77 -41.28 22.66
N ASP A 64 -1.68 -40.12 23.32
CA ASP A 64 -1.27 -40.12 24.73
C ASP A 64 -1.72 -38.87 25.50
N LYS A 65 -2.38 -39.12 26.64
CA LYS A 65 -2.72 -38.20 27.74
C LYS A 65 -3.62 -36.99 27.44
N SER A 66 -4.63 -36.83 28.29
CA SER A 66 -5.52 -35.67 28.31
C SER A 66 -4.76 -34.44 28.80
N GLY A 67 -4.23 -33.63 27.88
CA GLY A 67 -3.62 -32.32 28.18
C GLY A 67 -2.85 -31.75 26.99
N LEU A 68 -2.76 -30.42 26.90
CA LEU A 68 -1.88 -29.72 25.96
C LEU A 68 -0.46 -29.70 26.52
N THR A 69 0.54 -30.13 25.76
CA THR A 69 1.95 -29.97 26.15
C THR A 69 2.55 -28.67 25.58
N ASN A 70 3.61 -28.15 26.21
CA ASN A 70 4.35 -26.99 25.67
C ASN A 70 4.92 -27.26 24.28
N GLN A 71 5.22 -28.53 23.97
CA GLN A 71 5.69 -28.95 22.66
C GLN A 71 4.58 -28.87 21.60
N ASP A 72 3.36 -29.27 21.93
CA ASP A 72 2.19 -29.13 21.05
C ASP A 72 1.89 -27.65 20.75
N LEU A 73 2.02 -26.80 21.78
CA LEU A 73 1.83 -25.36 21.66
C LEU A 73 2.88 -24.72 20.74
N GLN A 74 4.16 -25.07 20.87
CA GLN A 74 5.22 -24.55 20.00
C GLN A 74 5.11 -25.11 18.57
N ALA A 75 4.82 -26.40 18.41
CA ALA A 75 4.58 -26.99 17.09
C ALA A 75 3.40 -26.32 16.37
N GLY A 76 2.30 -26.05 17.07
CA GLY A 76 1.14 -25.36 16.52
C GLY A 76 1.46 -23.98 15.92
N SER A 77 2.38 -23.21 16.52
CA SER A 77 2.80 -21.90 15.96
C SER A 77 3.67 -22.01 14.70
N TYR A 78 4.34 -23.14 14.46
CA TYR A 78 5.07 -23.37 13.21
C TYR A 78 4.16 -23.91 12.11
N LEU A 79 3.24 -24.81 12.46
CA LEU A 79 2.36 -25.50 11.51
C LEU A 79 1.33 -24.57 10.86
N VAL A 80 0.96 -23.46 11.49
CA VAL A 80 0.07 -22.46 10.87
C VAL A 80 0.63 -21.85 9.58
N LYS A 81 1.96 -21.81 9.41
CA LYS A 81 2.58 -21.39 8.14
C LYS A 81 2.42 -22.46 7.07
N ASP A 82 2.52 -23.74 7.43
CA ASP A 82 2.33 -24.85 6.49
C ASP A 82 0.84 -24.98 6.12
N TYR A 83 -0.07 -24.77 7.07
CA TYR A 83 -1.51 -24.74 6.82
C TYR A 83 -1.90 -23.63 5.84
N ARG A 84 -1.22 -22.48 5.89
CA ARG A 84 -1.41 -21.41 4.89
C ARG A 84 -1.15 -21.93 3.47
N GLU A 85 -0.06 -22.67 3.26
CA GLU A 85 0.27 -23.23 1.94
C GLU A 85 -0.75 -24.31 1.52
N ILE A 86 -1.25 -25.11 2.47
CA ILE A 86 -2.30 -26.10 2.20
C ILE A 86 -3.61 -25.41 1.77
N ILE A 87 -4.01 -24.33 2.46
CA ILE A 87 -5.21 -23.55 2.11
C ILE A 87 -5.09 -22.91 0.73
N LEU A 88 -3.89 -22.41 0.39
CA LEU A 88 -3.61 -21.77 -0.90
C LEU A 88 -3.23 -22.77 -2.02
N SER A 89 -3.24 -24.07 -1.72
CA SER A 89 -2.90 -25.09 -2.71
C SER A 89 -3.90 -25.11 -3.88
N GLN A 90 -3.40 -25.41 -5.08
CA GLN A 90 -4.22 -25.46 -6.29
C GLN A 90 -5.42 -26.41 -6.13
N ASP A 91 -5.18 -27.59 -5.57
CA ASP A 91 -6.21 -28.61 -5.34
C ASP A 91 -7.30 -28.15 -4.34
N ALA A 92 -6.95 -27.37 -3.32
CA ALA A 92 -7.95 -26.78 -2.42
C ALA A 92 -8.83 -25.76 -3.16
N LEU A 93 -8.21 -24.87 -3.94
CA LEU A 93 -8.91 -23.83 -4.68
C LEU A 93 -9.76 -24.40 -5.83
N GLU A 94 -9.29 -25.45 -6.50
CA GLU A 94 -10.07 -26.18 -7.51
C GLU A 94 -11.31 -26.82 -6.89
N LYS A 95 -11.16 -27.50 -5.74
CA LYS A 95 -12.31 -28.10 -5.04
C LYS A 95 -13.36 -27.05 -4.65
N VAL A 96 -12.95 -25.87 -4.18
CA VAL A 96 -13.86 -24.75 -3.89
C VAL A 96 -14.56 -24.25 -5.15
N ALA A 97 -13.79 -24.05 -6.23
CA ALA A 97 -14.34 -23.60 -7.51
C ALA A 97 -15.39 -24.59 -8.06
N THR A 98 -15.14 -25.89 -7.94
CA THR A 98 -16.09 -26.94 -8.32
C THR A 98 -17.31 -26.98 -7.40
N ASN A 99 -17.13 -26.94 -6.08
CA ASN A 99 -18.21 -27.00 -5.10
C ASN A 99 -19.20 -25.84 -5.26
N LEU A 100 -18.68 -24.63 -5.50
CA LEU A 100 -19.49 -23.43 -5.67
C LEU A 100 -19.89 -23.17 -7.13
N LYS A 101 -19.43 -24.01 -8.07
CA LYS A 101 -19.65 -23.86 -9.52
C LYS A 101 -19.27 -22.47 -10.02
N LEU A 102 -18.08 -22.01 -9.65
CA LEU A 102 -17.58 -20.68 -10.02
C LEU A 102 -17.17 -20.65 -11.50
N ASP A 103 -17.54 -19.59 -12.21
CA ASP A 103 -17.13 -19.33 -13.60
C ASP A 103 -15.68 -18.82 -13.70
N MET A 104 -14.80 -19.20 -12.78
CA MET A 104 -13.40 -18.78 -12.78
C MET A 104 -12.43 -19.91 -12.44
N PRO A 105 -11.22 -19.91 -13.03
CA PRO A 105 -10.23 -20.91 -12.72
C PRO A 105 -9.64 -20.68 -11.31
N ALA A 106 -9.14 -21.76 -10.71
CA ALA A 106 -8.51 -21.73 -9.39
C ALA A 106 -7.37 -20.71 -9.26
N LYS A 107 -6.62 -20.45 -10.35
CA LYS A 107 -5.57 -19.42 -10.36
C LYS A 107 -6.11 -18.00 -10.16
N THR A 108 -7.29 -17.70 -10.71
CA THR A 108 -7.97 -16.41 -10.51
C THR A 108 -8.60 -16.34 -9.13
N LEU A 109 -9.06 -17.47 -8.60
CA LEU A 109 -9.52 -17.54 -7.22
C LEU A 109 -8.35 -17.30 -6.24
N ALA A 110 -7.17 -17.87 -6.51
CA ALA A 110 -5.97 -17.70 -5.69
C ALA A 110 -5.60 -16.22 -5.49
N SER A 111 -5.72 -15.39 -6.53
CA SER A 111 -5.39 -13.96 -6.43
C SER A 111 -6.42 -13.15 -5.62
N LYS A 112 -7.62 -13.69 -5.41
CA LYS A 112 -8.67 -13.08 -4.57
C LYS A 112 -8.58 -13.52 -3.11
N VAL A 113 -7.88 -14.60 -2.83
CA VAL A 113 -7.74 -15.18 -1.49
C VAL A 113 -6.46 -14.66 -0.84
N GLN A 114 -6.58 -14.12 0.35
CA GLN A 114 -5.47 -13.77 1.21
C GLN A 114 -5.57 -14.57 2.51
N VAL A 115 -4.56 -15.37 2.79
CA VAL A 115 -4.44 -16.08 4.07
C VAL A 115 -3.38 -15.39 4.92
N THR A 116 -3.72 -15.04 6.15
CA THR A 116 -2.85 -14.33 7.09
C THR A 116 -2.80 -15.07 8.42
N VAL A 117 -1.61 -15.16 8.99
CA VAL A 117 -1.36 -15.75 10.30
C VAL A 117 -0.70 -14.66 11.16
N PRO A 118 -1.41 -14.08 12.14
CA PRO A 118 -0.80 -13.13 13.06
C PRO A 118 0.34 -13.75 13.87
N THR A 119 1.37 -12.97 14.17
CA THR A 119 2.56 -13.40 14.93
C THR A 119 2.16 -13.98 16.29
N ASP A 120 2.78 -15.09 16.68
CA ASP A 120 2.55 -15.79 17.95
C ASP A 120 1.10 -16.27 18.17
N THR A 121 0.34 -16.42 17.08
CA THR A 121 -1.03 -16.97 17.14
C THR A 121 -1.14 -18.29 16.39
N ARG A 122 -2.15 -19.08 16.79
CA ARG A 122 -2.57 -20.31 16.09
C ARG A 122 -3.84 -20.08 15.27
N ILE A 123 -4.10 -18.82 14.93
CA ILE A 123 -5.29 -18.38 14.22
C ILE A 123 -4.89 -18.14 12.77
N VAL A 124 -5.60 -18.80 11.86
CA VAL A 124 -5.46 -18.57 10.43
C VAL A 124 -6.67 -17.78 9.96
N SER A 125 -6.43 -16.58 9.45
CA SER A 125 -7.46 -15.72 8.87
C SER A 125 -7.47 -15.90 7.36
N ILE A 126 -8.60 -16.34 6.82
CA ILE A 126 -8.84 -16.53 5.38
C ILE A 126 -9.74 -15.39 4.93
N SER A 127 -9.20 -14.49 4.11
CA SER A 127 -9.93 -13.33 3.57
C SER A 127 -10.11 -13.49 2.08
N VAL A 128 -11.34 -13.30 1.59
CA VAL A 128 -11.66 -13.40 0.17
C VAL A 128 -12.22 -12.07 -0.31
N LYS A 129 -11.70 -11.60 -1.44
CA LYS A 129 -12.14 -10.37 -2.08
C LYS A 129 -13.07 -10.67 -3.25
N ASP A 130 -14.22 -10.01 -3.27
CA ASP A 130 -15.12 -10.04 -4.42
C ASP A 130 -15.89 -8.72 -4.58
N LYS A 131 -16.48 -8.50 -5.75
CA LYS A 131 -17.37 -7.37 -6.02
C LYS A 131 -18.71 -7.53 -5.31
N GLN A 132 -19.13 -8.77 -5.03
CA GLN A 132 -20.34 -9.06 -4.28
C GLN A 132 -19.97 -9.54 -2.86
N PRO A 133 -20.46 -8.87 -1.80
CA PRO A 133 -20.13 -9.24 -0.42
C PRO A 133 -20.63 -10.64 -0.05
N GLU A 134 -21.75 -11.07 -0.65
CA GLU A 134 -22.31 -12.41 -0.48
C GLU A 134 -21.37 -13.47 -1.06
N GLU A 135 -20.92 -13.32 -2.30
CA GLU A 135 -19.96 -14.24 -2.93
C GLU A 135 -18.65 -14.32 -2.17
N ALA A 136 -18.10 -13.17 -1.73
CA ALA A 136 -16.90 -13.15 -0.90
C ALA A 136 -17.07 -14.01 0.37
N SER A 137 -18.23 -13.91 1.04
CA SER A 137 -18.51 -14.69 2.25
C SER A 137 -18.70 -16.18 1.96
N ARG A 138 -19.42 -16.52 0.88
CA ARG A 138 -19.66 -17.91 0.46
C ARG A 138 -18.36 -18.62 0.11
N ILE A 139 -17.50 -17.97 -0.67
CA ILE A 139 -16.20 -18.49 -1.06
C ILE A 139 -15.30 -18.65 0.16
N ALA A 140 -15.24 -17.67 1.06
CA ALA A 140 -14.45 -17.76 2.29
C ALA A 140 -14.88 -18.95 3.16
N ASN A 141 -16.19 -19.13 3.36
CA ASN A 141 -16.74 -20.24 4.15
C ASN A 141 -16.49 -21.60 3.49
N SER A 142 -16.67 -21.72 2.18
CA SER A 142 -16.38 -22.97 1.46
C SER A 142 -14.89 -23.31 1.49
N LEU A 143 -14.02 -22.31 1.34
CA LEU A 143 -12.57 -22.51 1.44
C LEU A 143 -12.14 -22.93 2.85
N ARG A 144 -12.78 -22.40 3.89
CA ARG A 144 -12.59 -22.90 5.26
C ARG A 144 -12.92 -24.39 5.37
N GLU A 145 -14.07 -24.81 4.86
CA GLU A 145 -14.50 -26.22 4.95
C GLU A 145 -13.52 -27.16 4.24
N VAL A 146 -13.15 -26.81 3.01
CA VAL A 146 -12.15 -27.57 2.24
C VAL A 146 -10.78 -27.56 2.92
N ALA A 147 -10.38 -26.44 3.51
CA ALA A 147 -9.13 -26.32 4.25
C ALA A 147 -9.10 -27.23 5.48
N VAL A 148 -10.16 -27.24 6.29
CA VAL A 148 -10.29 -28.11 7.46
C VAL A 148 -10.13 -29.57 7.06
N GLU A 149 -10.86 -30.00 6.03
CA GLU A 149 -10.80 -31.38 5.52
C GLU A 149 -9.37 -31.75 5.08
N LYS A 150 -8.71 -30.87 4.32
CA LYS A 150 -7.35 -31.11 3.82
C LYS A 150 -6.29 -31.10 4.92
N ILE A 151 -6.38 -30.17 5.87
CA ILE A 151 -5.45 -30.09 6.99
C ILE A 151 -5.51 -31.37 7.82
N VAL A 152 -6.73 -31.84 8.14
CA VAL A 152 -6.93 -33.10 8.88
C VAL A 152 -6.38 -34.29 8.08
N ALA A 153 -6.66 -34.36 6.77
CA ALA A 153 -6.20 -35.45 5.91
C ALA A 153 -4.67 -35.52 5.76
N VAL A 154 -4.01 -34.37 5.60
CA VAL A 154 -2.55 -34.30 5.34
C VAL A 154 -1.75 -34.43 6.63
N THR A 155 -2.17 -33.76 7.69
CA THR A 155 -1.36 -33.65 8.92
C THR A 155 -1.78 -34.61 10.02
N ARG A 156 -2.89 -35.34 9.85
CA ARG A 156 -3.49 -36.22 10.87
C ARG A 156 -3.73 -35.52 12.21
N VAL A 157 -3.81 -34.18 12.18
CA VAL A 157 -4.08 -33.35 13.33
C VAL A 157 -5.58 -33.35 13.61
N SER A 158 -5.92 -33.49 14.89
CA SER A 158 -7.26 -33.89 15.33
C SER A 158 -8.25 -32.73 15.46
N ASP A 159 -7.77 -31.51 15.72
CA ASP A 159 -8.64 -30.42 16.16
C ASP A 159 -8.36 -29.12 15.39
N VAL A 160 -9.10 -28.93 14.28
CA VAL A 160 -9.24 -27.62 13.63
C VAL A 160 -10.64 -27.09 13.92
N THR A 161 -10.74 -26.01 14.67
CA THR A 161 -12.01 -25.43 15.09
C THR A 161 -12.29 -24.16 14.32
N THR A 162 -13.54 -23.98 13.90
CA THR A 162 -13.99 -22.71 13.33
C THR A 162 -14.14 -21.70 14.46
N LEU A 163 -13.36 -20.62 14.40
CA LEU A 163 -13.44 -19.54 15.38
C LEU A 163 -14.52 -18.52 14.98
N GLU A 164 -14.60 -18.23 13.67
CA GLU A 164 -15.52 -17.24 13.14
C GLU A 164 -15.88 -17.56 11.69
N GLU A 165 -17.18 -17.56 11.39
CA GLU A 165 -17.69 -17.69 10.02
C GLU A 165 -17.60 -16.35 9.27
N ALA A 166 -17.31 -16.41 7.98
CA ALA A 166 -17.33 -15.23 7.14
C ALA A 166 -18.77 -14.73 6.97
N ARG A 167 -18.97 -13.44 7.26
CA ARG A 167 -20.21 -12.72 6.99
C ARG A 167 -20.03 -11.78 5.79
N PRO A 168 -21.10 -11.46 5.04
CA PRO A 168 -21.04 -10.46 3.99
C PRO A 168 -20.53 -9.12 4.53
N ALA A 169 -19.53 -8.54 3.88
CA ALA A 169 -18.98 -7.26 4.31
C ALA A 169 -19.98 -6.12 4.09
N THR A 170 -20.20 -5.30 5.11
CA THR A 170 -21.14 -4.16 5.06
C THR A 170 -20.53 -2.93 4.41
N THR A 171 -19.20 -2.84 4.37
CA THR A 171 -18.47 -1.71 3.80
C THR A 171 -17.41 -2.20 2.80
N PRO A 172 -17.19 -1.47 1.70
CA PRO A 172 -16.15 -1.82 0.73
C PRO A 172 -14.76 -1.67 1.36
N SER A 173 -13.91 -2.64 1.10
CA SER A 173 -12.51 -2.68 1.54
C SER A 173 -11.56 -1.90 0.63
N SER A 174 -11.97 -1.71 -0.63
CA SER A 174 -11.26 -0.97 -1.65
C SER A 174 -12.25 -0.24 -2.55
N PRO A 175 -11.92 0.95 -3.08
CA PRO A 175 -10.67 1.68 -2.85
C PRO A 175 -10.70 2.52 -1.55
N ASN A 176 -9.53 2.69 -0.94
CA ASN A 176 -9.37 3.56 0.23
C ASN A 176 -9.31 5.02 -0.21
N VAL A 177 -10.48 5.61 -0.47
CA VAL A 177 -10.63 6.96 -1.06
C VAL A 177 -9.77 7.99 -0.31
N ARG A 178 -9.87 8.05 1.03
CA ARG A 178 -9.10 9.01 1.85
C ARG A 178 -7.59 8.88 1.64
N ARG A 179 -7.07 7.64 1.63
CA ARG A 179 -5.65 7.36 1.45
C ARG A 179 -5.19 7.70 0.04
N ASN A 180 -5.97 7.32 -0.97
CA ASN A 180 -5.66 7.60 -2.36
C ASN A 180 -5.67 9.11 -2.66
N SER A 181 -6.64 9.85 -2.13
CA SER A 181 -6.69 11.31 -2.24
C SER A 181 -5.52 11.98 -1.52
N LEU A 182 -5.13 11.49 -0.34
CA LEU A 182 -3.96 11.99 0.37
C LEU A 182 -2.67 11.75 -0.41
N PHE A 183 -2.49 10.57 -0.99
CA PHE A 183 -1.35 10.29 -1.87
C PHE A 183 -1.37 11.12 -3.14
N GLY A 184 -2.55 11.37 -3.73
CA GLY A 184 -2.69 12.27 -4.88
C GLY A 184 -2.30 13.72 -4.53
N PHE A 185 -2.72 14.20 -3.35
CA PHE A 185 -2.37 15.52 -2.86
C PHE A 185 -0.86 15.67 -2.60
N LEU A 186 -0.29 14.77 -1.79
CA LEU A 186 1.13 14.81 -1.43
C LEU A 186 2.02 14.58 -2.65
N GLY A 187 1.65 13.62 -3.51
CA GLY A 187 2.35 13.36 -4.77
C GLY A 187 2.35 14.58 -5.69
N GLY A 188 1.20 15.24 -5.86
CA GLY A 188 1.12 16.47 -6.65
C GLY A 188 1.96 17.60 -6.09
N ALA A 189 1.95 17.78 -4.76
CA ALA A 189 2.79 18.77 -4.09
C ALA A 189 4.28 18.52 -4.33
N VAL A 190 4.73 17.27 -4.12
CA VAL A 190 6.14 16.87 -4.31
C VAL A 190 6.58 17.06 -5.76
N VAL A 191 5.78 16.59 -6.72
CA VAL A 191 6.08 16.77 -8.16
C VAL A 191 6.18 18.26 -8.52
N THR A 192 5.28 19.09 -7.97
CA THR A 192 5.31 20.53 -8.23
C THR A 192 6.53 21.21 -7.59
N VAL A 193 6.89 20.83 -6.37
CA VAL A 193 8.12 21.33 -5.71
C VAL A 193 9.34 20.98 -6.54
N ILE A 194 9.47 19.72 -6.96
CA ILE A 194 10.59 19.28 -7.82
C ILE A 194 10.60 20.07 -9.13
N ALA A 195 9.45 20.21 -9.80
CA ALA A 195 9.35 20.97 -11.04
C ALA A 195 9.74 22.44 -10.86
N VAL A 196 9.29 23.09 -9.78
CA VAL A 196 9.66 24.48 -9.46
C VAL A 196 11.17 24.61 -9.23
N LEU A 197 11.77 23.69 -8.49
CA LEU A 197 13.21 23.70 -8.25
C LEU A 197 14.01 23.46 -9.53
N LEU A 198 13.59 22.51 -10.37
CA LEU A 198 14.23 22.26 -11.67
C LEU A 198 14.13 23.47 -12.59
N ILE A 199 12.96 24.12 -12.65
CA ILE A 199 12.79 25.35 -13.42
C ILE A 199 13.70 26.45 -12.88
N GLU A 200 13.84 26.58 -11.56
CA GLU A 200 14.73 27.59 -10.97
C GLU A 200 16.21 27.28 -11.23
N LEU A 201 16.63 26.01 -11.19
CA LEU A 201 18.01 25.58 -11.46
C LEU A 201 18.40 25.69 -12.94
N LEU A 202 17.43 25.58 -13.84
CA LEU A 202 17.62 25.75 -15.29
C LEU A 202 17.42 27.20 -15.76
N ASP A 203 16.92 28.08 -14.89
CA ASP A 203 16.72 29.50 -15.22
C ASP A 203 18.06 30.24 -15.18
N THR A 204 18.63 30.49 -16.36
CA THR A 204 19.91 31.19 -16.56
C THR A 204 19.82 32.71 -16.49
N ARG A 205 18.71 33.27 -15.98
CA ARG A 205 18.59 34.72 -15.79
C ARG A 205 19.51 35.21 -14.68
N VAL A 206 20.26 36.26 -15.00
CA VAL A 206 21.01 37.08 -14.04
C VAL A 206 19.99 37.75 -13.11
N LYS A 207 19.95 37.33 -11.84
CA LYS A 207 18.99 37.83 -10.84
C LYS A 207 19.67 38.63 -9.73
N ARG A 208 20.96 38.38 -9.52
CA ARG A 208 21.78 39.06 -8.53
C ARG A 208 22.80 39.96 -9.24
N PRO A 209 23.24 41.05 -8.60
CA PRO A 209 24.29 41.87 -9.17
C PRO A 209 25.63 41.13 -9.27
N GLU A 210 25.87 40.15 -8.39
CA GLU A 210 27.06 39.31 -8.44
C GLU A 210 27.05 38.39 -9.67
N ASP A 211 25.87 37.94 -10.11
CA ASP A 211 25.72 37.15 -11.35
C ASP A 211 26.20 37.96 -12.59
N VAL A 212 26.22 39.29 -12.52
CA VAL A 212 26.70 40.18 -13.61
C VAL A 212 28.22 40.14 -13.70
N GLU A 213 28.91 40.12 -12.56
CA GLU A 213 30.37 40.04 -12.45
C GLU A 213 30.87 38.68 -12.95
N ASP A 214 30.16 37.60 -12.60
CA ASP A 214 30.46 36.25 -13.08
C ASP A 214 30.29 36.10 -14.60
N VAL A 215 29.23 36.69 -15.17
CA VAL A 215 28.93 36.59 -16.61
C VAL A 215 29.81 37.51 -17.46
N LEU A 216 30.03 38.74 -17.01
CA LEU A 216 30.76 39.75 -17.77
C LEU A 216 32.26 39.79 -17.44
N GLN A 217 32.71 39.08 -16.41
CA GLN A 217 34.11 39.03 -15.95
C GLN A 217 34.70 40.43 -15.70
N ILE A 218 33.86 41.37 -15.26
CA ILE A 218 34.23 42.74 -14.93
C ILE A 218 33.82 43.07 -13.50
N PRO A 219 34.67 43.80 -12.75
CA PRO A 219 34.36 44.16 -11.38
C PRO A 219 33.14 45.06 -11.29
N LEU A 220 32.23 44.75 -10.37
CA LEU A 220 31.03 45.54 -10.12
C LEU A 220 31.41 46.90 -9.51
N LEU A 221 31.34 47.97 -10.32
CA LEU A 221 31.71 49.33 -9.90
C LEU A 221 30.65 50.04 -9.06
N GLY A 222 29.37 49.64 -9.17
CA GLY A 222 28.28 50.25 -8.42
C GLY A 222 26.89 49.81 -8.86
N LEU A 223 25.92 49.95 -7.96
CA LEU A 223 24.52 49.65 -8.19
C LEU A 223 23.76 50.98 -8.32
N VAL A 224 23.08 51.21 -9.44
CA VAL A 224 22.16 52.34 -9.58
C VAL A 224 20.76 51.85 -9.24
N PRO A 225 20.18 52.28 -8.11
CA PRO A 225 18.86 51.83 -7.71
C PRO A 225 17.78 52.46 -8.60
N ASP A 226 16.82 51.65 -9.06
CA ASP A 226 15.65 52.14 -9.77
C ASP A 226 14.70 52.82 -8.77
N LEU A 227 14.76 54.15 -8.71
CA LEU A 227 14.01 54.98 -7.75
C LEU A 227 12.49 54.89 -7.95
N ASP A 228 12.01 54.51 -9.13
CA ASP A 228 10.58 54.37 -9.41
C ASP A 228 9.96 53.08 -8.84
N LYS A 229 10.78 52.06 -8.57
CA LYS A 229 10.36 50.77 -8.00
C LYS A 229 10.46 50.69 -6.48
N MET A 230 10.85 51.77 -5.81
CA MET A 230 10.98 51.85 -4.34
C MET A 230 9.77 52.47 -3.62
N LYS A 231 8.63 52.59 -4.30
CA LYS A 231 7.35 53.03 -3.70
C LYS A 231 6.52 51.88 -3.16
#